data_AF-A0ABD4SIP1-F1
#
_entry.id   AF-A0ABD4SIP1-F1
#
_cell.length_a   1.000
_cell.length_b   1.000
_cell.length_c   1.000
_cell.angle_alpha   90.00
_cell.angle_beta   90.00
_cell.angle_gamma   90.00
#
_symmetry.space_group_name_H-M   'P 1'
#
loop_
_entity.id
_entity.type
_entity.pdbx_description
1 polymer ?
#
loop_
_entity_poly.entity_id
_entity_poly.type
_entity_poly.pdbx_seq_one_letter_code
_entity_poly.pdbx_strand_id
1 'polypeptide(L)'
;MDANHPPVKTYKQCASDHGISEPTITNVVKKFVNEGLDATIKLKRSVNSDNAQRKVDGRVEAKLLEVACGPVPKGHSRWTLRLLEAQMKIILDEPISREAIRRTLKKTNFDLTAATTGASQRKKTQNS
;
A
#
# COMPACT_ATOMS: atom_id res chain seq x y z
N MET A 1 -20.52 -38.13 -15.33
CA MET A 1 -20.76 -37.76 -13.91
C MET A 1 -19.44 -37.99 -13.22
N ASP A 2 -18.62 -36.94 -13.13
CA ASP A 2 -17.21 -37.11 -12.80
C ASP A 2 -17.06 -37.40 -11.30
N ALA A 3 -16.60 -38.62 -10.98
CA ALA A 3 -16.52 -39.20 -9.65
C ALA A 3 -15.49 -38.53 -8.70
N ASN A 4 -14.91 -37.40 -9.10
CA ASN A 4 -13.81 -36.73 -8.40
C ASN A 4 -14.14 -35.30 -7.95
N HIS A 5 -15.40 -34.84 -8.02
CA HIS A 5 -15.75 -33.53 -7.46
C HIS A 5 -15.79 -33.64 -5.93
N PRO A 6 -14.98 -32.86 -5.19
CA PRO A 6 -15.10 -32.77 -3.74
C PRO A 6 -16.54 -32.41 -3.36
N PRO A 7 -17.04 -32.87 -2.19
CA PRO A 7 -18.38 -32.52 -1.76
C PRO A 7 -18.53 -31.00 -1.75
N VAL A 8 -19.63 -30.50 -2.34
CA VAL A 8 -19.92 -29.07 -2.41
C VAL A 8 -19.92 -28.53 -0.98
N LYS A 9 -18.99 -27.63 -0.68
CA LYS A 9 -18.91 -26.99 0.64
C LYS A 9 -20.05 -26.02 0.83
N THR A 10 -20.70 -26.09 1.98
CA THR A 10 -21.69 -25.08 2.40
C THR A 10 -21.01 -23.74 2.70
N TYR A 11 -21.73 -22.62 2.58
CA TYR A 11 -21.18 -21.31 2.91
C TYR A 11 -20.71 -21.20 4.35
N LYS A 12 -21.39 -21.87 5.29
CA LYS A 12 -20.98 -21.97 6.69
C LYS A 12 -19.63 -22.69 6.87
N GLN A 13 -19.39 -23.77 6.13
CA GLN A 13 -18.09 -24.47 6.15
C GLN A 13 -17.00 -23.57 5.57
N CYS A 14 -17.24 -22.94 4.43
CA CYS A 14 -16.30 -22.00 3.84
C CYS A 14 -16.00 -20.80 4.77
N ALA A 15 -16.99 -20.30 5.51
CA ALA A 15 -16.84 -19.23 6.50
C ALA A 15 -15.91 -19.65 7.63
N SER A 16 -16.14 -20.85 8.16
CA SER A 16 -15.32 -21.45 9.22
C SER A 16 -13.87 -21.68 8.75
N ASP A 17 -13.68 -22.23 7.55
CA ASP A 17 -12.36 -22.55 7.00
C ASP A 17 -11.47 -21.31 6.78
N HIS A 18 -12.08 -20.18 6.37
CA HIS A 18 -11.35 -18.97 5.99
C HIS A 18 -11.44 -17.84 7.03
N GLY A 19 -12.16 -18.05 8.13
CA GLY A 19 -12.32 -17.04 9.20
C GLY A 19 -13.05 -15.77 8.73
N ILE A 20 -14.01 -15.90 7.82
CA ILE A 20 -14.79 -14.77 7.28
C ILE A 20 -16.28 -14.94 7.54
N SER A 21 -17.03 -13.84 7.48
CA SER A 21 -18.47 -13.89 7.67
C SER A 21 -19.18 -14.56 6.49
N GLU A 22 -20.26 -15.30 6.75
CA GLU A 22 -21.09 -15.91 5.71
C GLU A 22 -21.60 -14.90 4.67
N PRO A 23 -22.05 -13.67 5.04
CA PRO A 23 -22.39 -12.64 4.06
C PRO A 23 -21.25 -12.26 3.11
N THR A 24 -20.00 -12.29 3.57
CA THR A 24 -18.82 -12.03 2.72
C THR A 24 -18.74 -13.07 1.61
N ILE A 25 -18.95 -14.34 1.93
CA ILE A 25 -18.94 -15.44 0.96
C ILE A 25 -20.09 -15.27 -0.03
N THR A 26 -21.30 -15.01 0.47
CA THR A 26 -22.46 -14.78 -0.41
C THR A 26 -22.22 -13.63 -1.39
N ASN A 27 -21.63 -12.52 -0.92
CA ASN A 27 -21.31 -11.38 -1.78
C ASN A 27 -20.24 -11.71 -2.83
N VAL A 28 -19.20 -12.45 -2.46
CA VAL A 28 -18.15 -12.89 -3.39
C VAL A 28 -18.72 -13.84 -4.43
N VAL A 29 -19.52 -14.82 -4.04
CA VAL A 29 -20.17 -15.77 -4.97
C VAL A 29 -21.13 -15.03 -5.90
N LYS A 30 -21.98 -14.14 -5.37
CA LYS A 30 -22.89 -13.31 -6.17
C LYS A 30 -22.13 -12.47 -7.19
N LYS A 31 -21.01 -11.86 -6.78
CA LYS A 31 -20.16 -11.07 -7.67
C LYS A 31 -19.52 -11.94 -8.76
N PHE A 32 -19.04 -13.12 -8.42
CA PHE A 32 -18.46 -14.07 -9.38
C PHE A 32 -19.47 -14.54 -10.42
N VAL A 33 -20.68 -14.90 -10.00
CA VAL A 33 -21.74 -15.37 -10.90
C VAL A 33 -22.20 -14.25 -11.86
N ASN A 34 -22.29 -13.01 -11.37
CA ASN A 34 -22.80 -11.89 -12.16
C ASN A 34 -21.74 -11.22 -13.04
N GLU A 35 -20.51 -11.09 -12.57
CA GLU A 35 -19.45 -10.27 -13.20
C GLU A 35 -18.24 -11.10 -13.65
N GLY A 36 -18.18 -12.38 -13.29
CA GLY A 36 -17.07 -13.28 -13.61
C GLY A 36 -15.85 -13.17 -12.69
N LEU A 37 -14.83 -13.97 -13.01
CA LEU A 37 -13.62 -14.10 -12.21
C LEU A 37 -12.81 -12.80 -12.15
N ASP A 38 -12.60 -12.16 -13.30
CA ASP A 38 -11.75 -10.97 -13.42
C ASP A 38 -12.27 -9.83 -12.55
N ALA A 39 -13.58 -9.59 -12.60
CA ALA A 39 -14.23 -8.59 -11.77
C ALA A 39 -14.19 -8.93 -10.27
N THR A 40 -14.22 -10.21 -9.91
CA THR A 40 -14.18 -10.67 -8.51
C THR A 40 -12.79 -10.47 -7.89
N ILE A 41 -11.74 -10.83 -8.63
CA ILE A 41 -10.35 -10.71 -8.18
C ILE A 41 -9.90 -9.24 -8.14
N LYS A 42 -10.34 -8.43 -9.10
CA LYS A 42 -9.97 -7.01 -9.15
C LYS A 42 -10.82 -6.17 -8.20
N LEU A 43 -10.15 -5.38 -7.36
CA LEU A 43 -10.82 -4.38 -6.55
C LEU A 43 -11.29 -3.22 -7.44
N LYS A 44 -12.61 -3.05 -7.58
CA LYS A 44 -13.21 -1.94 -8.32
C LYS A 44 -13.01 -0.64 -7.55
N ARG A 45 -11.92 0.07 -7.84
CA ARG A 45 -11.66 1.43 -7.36
C ARG A 45 -12.28 2.43 -8.33
N SER A 46 -12.85 3.51 -7.79
CA SER A 46 -13.25 4.64 -8.64
C SER A 46 -12.02 5.22 -9.31
N VAL A 47 -12.09 5.45 -10.63
CA VAL A 47 -11.03 6.10 -11.41
C VAL A 47 -10.68 7.50 -10.86
N ASN A 48 -11.66 8.16 -10.24
CA ASN A 48 -11.52 9.49 -9.64
C ASN A 48 -11.09 9.43 -8.16
N SER A 49 -10.90 8.24 -7.59
CA SER A 49 -10.40 8.14 -6.22
C SER A 49 -8.94 8.58 -6.12
N ASP A 50 -8.59 9.25 -5.04
CA ASP A 50 -7.20 9.67 -4.74
C ASP A 50 -6.22 8.48 -4.82
N ASN A 51 -6.68 7.29 -4.43
CA ASN A 51 -5.89 6.07 -4.48
C ASN A 51 -5.66 5.53 -5.90
N ALA A 52 -6.56 5.81 -6.85
CA ALA A 52 -6.39 5.42 -8.26
C ALA A 52 -5.45 6.36 -9.02
N GLN A 53 -5.41 7.64 -8.63
CA GLN A 53 -4.55 8.68 -9.22
C GLN A 53 -3.15 8.74 -8.60
N ARG A 54 -2.85 7.84 -7.66
CA ARG A 54 -1.59 7.86 -6.92
C ARG A 54 -0.45 7.38 -7.81
N LYS A 55 0.48 8.28 -8.13
CA LYS A 55 1.73 7.95 -8.86
C LYS A 55 2.64 6.98 -8.09
N VAL A 56 2.57 7.02 -6.76
CA VAL A 56 3.35 6.14 -5.89
C VAL A 56 2.54 4.88 -5.59
N ASP A 57 2.82 3.83 -6.38
CA ASP A 57 2.28 2.49 -6.17
C ASP A 57 3.15 1.70 -5.17
N GLY A 58 2.73 0.47 -4.81
CA GLY A 58 3.48 -0.35 -3.86
C GLY A 58 4.90 -0.69 -4.32
N ARG A 59 5.16 -0.79 -5.63
CA ARG A 59 6.49 -1.08 -6.17
C ARG A 59 7.41 0.13 -6.05
N VAL A 60 6.90 1.31 -6.36
CA VAL A 60 7.57 2.59 -6.14
C VAL A 60 7.82 2.82 -4.66
N GLU A 61 6.87 2.51 -3.77
CA GLU A 61 7.07 2.58 -2.31
C GLU A 61 8.24 1.69 -1.88
N ALA A 62 8.27 0.43 -2.33
CA ALA A 62 9.35 -0.51 -2.01
C ALA A 62 10.71 -0.04 -2.56
N LYS A 63 10.74 0.46 -3.80
CA LYS A 63 11.99 0.95 -4.41
C LYS A 63 12.52 2.19 -3.72
N LEU A 64 11.64 3.11 -3.33
CA LEU A 64 11.99 4.28 -2.55
C LEU A 64 12.62 3.89 -1.21
N LEU A 65 12.04 2.91 -0.51
CA LEU A 65 12.60 2.40 0.74
C LEU A 65 13.97 1.75 0.54
N GLU A 66 14.13 0.93 -0.50
CA GLU A 66 15.41 0.31 -0.85
C GLU A 66 16.52 1.35 -1.04
N VAL A 67 16.24 2.40 -1.83
CA VAL A 67 17.18 3.51 -2.05
C VAL A 67 17.48 4.26 -0.77
N ALA A 68 16.44 4.56 0.02
CA ALA A 68 16.55 5.33 1.24
C ALA A 68 17.32 4.59 2.36
N CYS A 69 17.26 3.27 2.39
CA CYS A 69 18.07 2.41 3.27
C CYS A 69 19.50 2.19 2.73
N GLY A 70 19.76 2.54 1.47
CA GLY A 70 21.04 2.33 0.81
C GLY A 70 22.09 3.41 1.11
N PRO A 71 23.30 3.25 0.56
CA PRO A 71 24.39 4.20 0.75
C PRO A 71 24.04 5.56 0.17
N VAL A 72 24.39 6.61 0.91
CA VAL A 72 24.18 7.99 0.51
C VAL A 72 25.16 8.35 -0.61
N PRO A 73 24.73 9.12 -1.64
CA PRO A 73 25.62 9.57 -2.71
C PRO A 73 26.80 10.38 -2.18
N LYS A 74 27.94 10.30 -2.88
CA LYS A 74 29.20 10.97 -2.50
C LYS A 74 28.96 12.47 -2.29
N GLY A 75 29.59 13.02 -1.26
CA GLY A 75 29.47 14.44 -0.91
C GLY A 75 28.26 14.79 -0.01
N HIS A 76 27.45 13.80 0.37
CA HIS A 76 26.34 13.99 1.30
C HIS A 76 26.46 13.09 2.52
N SER A 77 26.09 13.61 3.70
CA SER A 77 26.11 12.85 4.97
C SER A 77 24.85 11.99 5.18
N ARG A 78 23.74 12.32 4.52
CA ARG A 78 22.45 11.61 4.64
C ARG A 78 21.58 11.83 3.41
N TRP A 79 20.62 10.92 3.22
CA TRP A 79 19.52 11.13 2.28
C TRP A 79 18.69 12.34 2.70
N THR A 80 18.42 13.23 1.75
CA THR A 80 17.44 14.31 1.89
C THR A 80 16.31 14.06 0.90
N LEU A 81 15.14 14.66 1.14
CA LEU A 81 14.00 14.53 0.23
C LEU A 81 14.33 14.98 -1.20
N ARG A 82 15.20 15.99 -1.37
CA ARG A 82 15.66 16.46 -2.69
C ARG A 82 16.58 15.44 -3.38
N LEU A 83 17.46 14.78 -2.62
CA LEU A 83 18.33 13.74 -3.16
C LEU A 83 17.52 12.52 -3.59
N LEU A 84 16.53 12.13 -2.79
CA LEU A 84 15.63 11.04 -3.14
C LEU A 84 14.77 11.38 -4.35
N GLU A 85 14.27 12.60 -4.46
CA GLU A 85 13.53 13.06 -5.65
C GLU A 85 14.38 12.95 -6.92
N ALA A 86 15.62 13.44 -6.89
CA ALA A 86 16.54 13.32 -8.01
C ALA A 86 16.87 11.86 -8.35
N GLN A 87 17.14 11.03 -7.34
CA GLN A 87 17.47 9.62 -7.54
C GLN A 87 16.27 8.80 -8.06
N MET A 88 15.08 9.02 -7.50
CA MET A 88 13.86 8.31 -7.92
C MET A 88 13.44 8.70 -9.32
N LYS A 89 13.65 9.96 -9.73
CA LYS A 89 13.43 10.40 -11.11
C LYS A 89 14.29 9.61 -12.10
N ILE A 90 15.54 9.33 -11.75
CA ILE A 90 16.45 8.53 -12.61
C ILE A 90 15.99 7.06 -12.66
N ILE A 91 15.56 6.49 -11.52
CA ILE A 91 15.19 5.08 -11.42
C ILE A 91 13.88 4.76 -12.13
N LEU A 92 12.90 5.68 -12.08
CA LEU A 92 11.55 5.45 -12.58
C LEU A 92 11.29 6.07 -13.95
N ASP A 93 12.20 6.88 -14.46
CA ASP A 93 12.04 7.69 -15.68
C ASP A 93 10.78 8.59 -15.67
N GLU A 94 10.21 8.85 -14.50
CA GLU A 94 9.00 9.64 -14.29
C GLU A 94 9.18 10.56 -13.06
N PRO A 95 8.79 11.85 -13.14
CA PRO A 95 8.85 12.74 -12.01
C PRO A 95 7.86 12.35 -10.90
N ILE A 96 8.42 12.05 -9.72
CA ILE A 96 7.69 11.97 -8.45
C ILE A 96 7.93 13.24 -7.66
N SER A 97 6.87 13.83 -7.12
CA SER A 97 7.01 15.03 -6.30
C SER A 97 7.67 14.73 -4.95
N ARG A 98 8.50 15.66 -4.48
CA ARG A 98 9.06 15.68 -3.12
C ARG A 98 8.03 15.34 -2.02
N GLU A 99 6.81 15.87 -2.10
CA GLU A 99 5.76 15.62 -1.10
C GLU A 99 5.20 14.19 -1.17
N ALA A 100 5.14 13.58 -2.35
CA ALA A 100 4.78 12.17 -2.47
C ALA A 100 5.81 11.29 -1.77
N ILE A 101 7.10 11.55 -1.98
CA ILE A 101 8.20 10.87 -1.29
C ILE A 101 8.07 11.04 0.23
N ARG A 102 7.89 12.28 0.71
CA ARG A 102 7.73 12.56 2.15
C ARG A 102 6.55 11.81 2.76
N ARG A 103 5.37 11.83 2.11
CA ARG A 103 4.17 11.12 2.58
C ARG A 103 4.38 9.62 2.62
N THR A 104 5.04 9.05 1.62
CA THR A 104 5.36 7.62 1.56
C THR A 104 6.30 7.22 2.70
N LEU A 105 7.40 7.94 2.89
CA LEU A 105 8.34 7.67 3.99
C LEU A 105 7.68 7.80 5.37
N LYS A 106 6.80 8.79 5.55
CA LYS A 106 6.04 8.96 6.79
C LYS A 106 5.09 7.78 7.04
N LYS A 107 4.42 7.28 6.00
CA LYS A 107 3.49 6.14 6.09
C LYS A 107 4.21 4.86 6.53
N THR A 108 5.48 4.71 6.15
CA THR A 108 6.32 3.54 6.47
C THR A 108 7.14 3.73 7.75
N ASN A 109 6.87 4.79 8.53
CA ASN A 109 7.65 5.18 9.72
C ASN A 109 9.15 5.38 9.45
N PHE A 110 9.51 5.70 8.21
CA PHE A 110 10.89 5.89 7.80
C PHE A 110 11.27 7.37 7.85
N ASP A 111 11.65 7.86 9.03
CA ASP A 111 12.06 9.26 9.23
C ASP A 111 13.54 9.46 8.88
N LEU A 112 13.84 9.67 7.59
CA LEU A 112 15.16 10.10 7.12
C LEU A 112 15.53 11.52 7.57
N THR A 113 14.55 12.29 8.04
CA THR A 113 14.68 13.69 8.41
C THR A 113 14.99 13.91 9.88
N ALA A 114 15.54 12.94 10.61
CA ALA A 114 15.90 13.05 12.03
C ALA A 114 17.05 14.05 12.35
N ALA A 115 17.14 15.17 11.64
CA ALA A 115 17.50 16.41 12.31
C ALA A 115 16.24 16.90 13.03
N THR A 116 16.32 17.06 14.34
CA THR A 116 15.30 17.60 15.23
C THR A 116 14.98 19.07 14.90
N THR A 117 14.53 19.36 13.69
CA THR A 117 14.14 20.70 13.26
C THR A 117 12.62 20.71 13.10
N GLY A 118 11.92 21.00 14.20
CA GLY A 118 10.49 21.29 14.18
C GLY A 118 9.54 20.15 14.58
N ALA A 119 9.97 19.18 15.39
CA ALA A 119 9.02 18.31 16.08
C ALA A 119 8.29 19.11 17.18
N SER A 120 7.06 19.53 16.91
CA SER A 120 6.16 20.05 17.95
C SER A 120 5.92 18.92 18.97
N GLN A 121 6.29 19.15 20.22
CA GLN A 121 6.10 18.15 21.27
C GLN A 121 4.61 17.82 21.39
N ARG A 122 4.28 16.52 21.45
CA ARG A 122 2.91 16.08 21.75
C ARG A 122 2.51 16.66 23.11
N LYS A 123 1.52 17.55 23.11
CA LYS A 123 0.91 18.08 24.33
C LYS A 123 0.37 16.89 25.12
N LYS A 124 0.94 16.59 26.29
CA LYS A 124 0.37 15.62 27.23
C LYS A 124 -0.99 16.17 27.66
N THR A 125 -2.06 15.50 27.29
CA THR A 125 -3.37 15.70 27.91
C THR A 125 -3.28 15.14 29.33
N GLN A 126 -3.36 16.01 30.34
CA GLN A 126 -3.64 15.58 31.71
C GLN A 126 -5.11 15.16 31.72
N ASN A 127 -5.37 13.87 31.95
CA ASN A 127 -6.70 13.41 32.30
C ASN A 127 -6.81 13.52 33.83
N SER A 128 -7.81 14.27 34.29
CA SER A 128 -8.29 14.28 35.68
C SER A 128 -9.19 13.08 35.96
#